data_AF-A0A7S2GFA0-F1
#
_entry.id   AF-A0A7S2GFA0-F1
#
_cell.length_a   1.000
_cell.length_b   1.000
_cell.length_c   1.000
_cell.angle_alpha   90.00
_cell.angle_beta   90.00
_cell.angle_gamma   90.00
#
_symmetry.space_group_name_H-M   'P 1'
#
loop_
_entity.id
_entity.type
_entity.pdbx_description
1 polymer ?
#
loop_
_entity_poly.entity_id
_entity_poly.type
_entity_poly.pdbx_seq_one_letter_code
_entity_poly.pdbx_strand_id
1 'polypeptide(L)'
;GSGQRAHPLAAAISFPQPWSGDPLPSPLAMPAPSAEGPRIAVVGTGVAALMCTRTLAQMAKAETGALRGARIVHCTSRGKLATQMGPKNQTLPVPGKPFFDYGCQYFTTDEPWFRTEVERWAGLGLCQPLPMGQIGTLSMKEGFR
;
A
#
# COMPACT_ATOMS: atom_id res chain seq x y z
N GLY A 1 4.61 -19.83 57.58
CA GLY A 1 4.63 -20.84 56.50
C GLY A 1 3.68 -20.40 55.41
N SER A 2 4.24 -19.83 54.35
CA SER A 2 3.55 -19.34 53.15
C SER A 2 3.20 -20.51 52.23
N GLY A 3 1.92 -20.66 51.91
CA GLY A 3 1.43 -21.56 50.86
C GLY A 3 0.76 -20.75 49.76
N GLN A 4 1.54 -20.25 48.80
CA GLN A 4 1.03 -19.70 47.54
C GLN A 4 0.54 -20.85 46.66
N ARG A 5 -0.72 -20.80 46.21
CA ARG A 5 -1.16 -21.51 44.99
C ARG A 5 -1.54 -20.47 43.95
N ALA A 6 -0.82 -20.52 42.84
CA ALA A 6 -1.08 -19.72 41.65
C ALA A 6 -2.44 -20.10 41.04
N HIS A 7 -3.28 -19.10 40.78
CA HIS A 7 -4.44 -19.25 39.91
C HIS A 7 -4.02 -18.90 38.47
N PRO A 8 -4.30 -19.76 37.47
CA PRO A 8 -4.06 -19.41 36.08
C PRO A 8 -5.09 -18.37 35.63
N LEU A 9 -4.61 -17.21 35.18
CA LEU A 9 -5.42 -16.25 34.43
C LEU A 9 -5.63 -16.80 33.01
N ALA A 10 -6.71 -17.54 32.81
CA ALA A 10 -7.27 -17.77 31.48
C ALA A 10 -8.29 -16.66 31.20
N ALA A 11 -7.90 -15.65 30.41
CA ALA A 11 -8.83 -14.69 29.86
C ALA A 11 -9.48 -15.32 28.62
N ALA A 12 -10.72 -15.80 28.76
CA ALA A 12 -11.54 -16.20 27.63
C ALA A 12 -12.00 -14.95 26.87
N ILE A 13 -11.74 -14.91 25.57
CA ILE A 13 -12.29 -13.89 24.66
C ILE A 13 -13.80 -14.13 24.58
N SER A 14 -14.58 -13.22 25.16
CA SER A 14 -16.03 -13.18 24.99
C SER A 14 -16.34 -12.62 23.60
N PHE A 15 -16.94 -13.44 22.74
CA PHE A 15 -17.51 -12.96 21.48
C PHE A 15 -18.83 -12.22 21.78
N PRO A 16 -19.08 -11.03 21.18
CA PRO A 16 -20.34 -10.35 21.35
C PRO A 16 -21.50 -11.20 20.81
N GLN A 17 -22.63 -11.12 21.51
CA GLN A 17 -23.89 -11.80 21.19
C GLN A 17 -24.34 -11.55 19.74
N PRO A 18 -25.00 -12.52 19.09
CA PRO A 18 -25.60 -12.30 17.77
C PRO A 18 -26.64 -11.18 17.83
N TRP A 19 -26.58 -10.30 16.82
CA TRP A 19 -27.44 -9.13 16.63
C TRP A 19 -28.93 -9.46 16.80
N SER A 20 -29.58 -8.87 17.82
CA SER A 20 -31.01 -8.96 18.07
C SER A 20 -31.77 -7.90 17.27
N GLY A 21 -31.94 -8.14 15.97
CA GLY A 21 -33.21 -7.90 15.29
C GLY A 21 -33.80 -6.49 15.16
N ASP A 22 -33.01 -5.43 15.05
CA ASP A 22 -33.48 -4.24 14.31
C ASP A 22 -33.13 -4.41 12.83
N PRO A 23 -34.06 -4.15 11.88
CA PRO A 23 -33.70 -4.14 10.46
C PRO A 23 -32.61 -3.09 10.26
N LEU A 24 -31.51 -3.50 9.64
CA LEU A 24 -30.47 -2.57 9.19
C LEU A 24 -31.18 -1.45 8.42
N PRO A 25 -30.87 -0.16 8.68
CA PRO A 25 -31.39 0.91 7.85
C PRO A 25 -31.15 0.54 6.39
N SER A 26 -32.21 0.60 5.59
CA SER A 26 -32.20 0.39 4.14
C SER A 26 -30.87 0.86 3.56
N PRO A 27 -30.17 0.06 2.71
CA PRO A 27 -28.85 0.41 2.21
C PRO A 27 -28.94 1.84 1.72
N LEU A 28 -28.19 2.72 2.41
CA LEU A 28 -28.14 4.16 2.20
C LEU A 28 -28.50 4.44 0.76
N ALA A 29 -29.65 5.06 0.52
CA ALA A 29 -30.11 5.41 -0.81
C ALA A 29 -28.93 6.08 -1.51
N MET A 30 -28.27 5.32 -2.39
CA MET A 30 -27.11 5.80 -3.10
C MET A 30 -27.60 7.04 -3.82
N PRO A 31 -27.04 8.24 -3.55
CA PRO A 31 -27.47 9.42 -4.26
C PRO A 31 -27.38 9.09 -5.75
N ALA A 32 -28.46 9.39 -6.49
CA ALA A 32 -28.49 9.22 -7.93
C ALA A 32 -27.16 9.77 -8.49
N PRO A 33 -26.46 9.01 -9.36
CA PRO A 33 -25.12 9.39 -9.80
C PRO A 33 -25.18 10.83 -10.31
N SER A 34 -24.54 11.74 -9.58
CA SER A 34 -24.46 13.14 -10.00
C SER A 34 -23.86 13.18 -11.40
N ALA A 35 -24.30 14.11 -12.24
CA ALA A 35 -23.70 14.33 -13.56
C ALA A 35 -22.17 14.51 -13.51
N GLU A 36 -21.62 14.86 -12.33
CA GLU A 36 -20.20 15.04 -12.05
C GLU A 36 -19.39 13.75 -11.73
N GLY A 37 -19.96 12.55 -11.81
CA GLY A 37 -19.25 11.29 -11.49
C GLY A 37 -18.95 11.09 -10.00
N PRO A 38 -18.40 9.93 -9.57
CA PRO A 38 -18.18 9.62 -8.16
C PRO A 38 -17.00 10.40 -7.55
N ARG A 39 -17.06 10.67 -6.24
CA ARG A 39 -15.95 11.27 -5.47
C ARG A 39 -15.20 10.17 -4.73
N ILE A 40 -13.90 10.06 -4.97
CA ILE A 40 -13.07 8.97 -4.42
C ILE A 40 -11.89 9.57 -3.66
N ALA A 41 -11.72 9.15 -2.40
CA ALA A 41 -10.54 9.45 -1.61
C ALA A 41 -9.64 8.22 -1.51
N VAL A 42 -8.38 8.35 -1.90
CA VAL A 42 -7.37 7.28 -1.74
C VAL A 42 -6.47 7.65 -0.57
N VAL A 43 -6.54 6.86 0.51
CA VAL A 43 -5.78 7.12 1.75
C VAL A 43 -4.54 6.23 1.80
N GLY A 44 -3.37 6.87 1.85
CA GLY A 44 -2.09 6.18 1.98
C GLY A 44 -0.97 6.81 1.15
N THR A 45 0.27 6.58 1.58
CA THR A 45 1.46 7.15 0.93
C THR A 45 2.37 6.11 0.28
N GLY A 46 1.99 4.83 0.27
CA GLY A 46 2.78 3.77 -0.35
C GLY A 46 2.53 3.64 -1.86
N VAL A 47 3.34 2.79 -2.53
CA VAL A 47 3.21 2.49 -3.96
C VAL A 47 1.81 1.96 -4.33
N ALA A 48 1.17 1.21 -3.44
CA ALA A 48 -0.20 0.72 -3.64
C ALA A 48 -1.21 1.87 -3.79
N ALA A 49 -1.15 2.88 -2.92
CA ALA A 49 -2.04 4.04 -2.96
C ALA A 49 -1.77 4.91 -4.19
N LEU A 50 -0.49 5.08 -4.56
CA LEU A 50 -0.09 5.80 -5.77
C LEU A 50 -0.62 5.10 -7.03
N MET A 51 -0.43 3.79 -7.14
CA MET A 51 -0.90 3.00 -8.27
C MET A 51 -2.43 2.97 -8.36
N CYS A 52 -3.12 2.78 -7.23
CA CYS A 52 -4.57 2.87 -7.16
C CYS A 52 -5.07 4.23 -7.67
N THR A 53 -4.48 5.33 -7.18
CA THR A 53 -4.82 6.69 -7.61
C THR A 53 -4.60 6.88 -9.10
N ARG A 54 -3.47 6.41 -9.65
CA ARG A 54 -3.18 6.50 -11.08
C ARG A 54 -4.19 5.73 -11.93
N THR A 55 -4.49 4.49 -11.55
CA THR A 55 -5.44 3.64 -12.28
C THR A 55 -6.83 4.27 -12.27
N LEU A 56 -7.30 4.73 -11.10
CA LEU A 56 -8.58 5.44 -10.99
C LEU A 56 -8.59 6.70 -11.85
N ALA A 57 -7.50 7.47 -11.89
CA ALA A 57 -7.42 8.69 -12.68
C ALA A 57 -7.45 8.41 -14.19
N GLN A 58 -6.88 7.29 -14.64
CA GLN A 58 -6.99 6.83 -16.03
C GLN A 58 -8.43 6.44 -16.36
N MET A 59 -9.09 5.66 -15.49
CA MET A 59 -10.49 5.28 -15.66
C MET A 59 -11.44 6.48 -15.64
N ALA A 60 -11.13 7.50 -14.83
CA ALA A 60 -11.93 8.73 -14.76
C ALA A 60 -11.87 9.57 -16.03
N LYS A 61 -10.75 9.48 -16.77
CA LYS A 61 -10.54 10.15 -18.05
C LYS A 61 -11.06 9.36 -19.24
N ALA A 62 -11.45 8.10 -19.06
CA ALA A 62 -12.01 7.30 -20.13
C ALA A 62 -13.34 7.88 -20.63
N GLU A 63 -13.59 7.76 -21.94
CA GLU A 63 -14.80 8.29 -22.57
C GLU A 63 -16.07 7.56 -22.09
N THR A 64 -15.92 6.32 -21.65
CA THR A 64 -16.99 5.45 -21.16
C THR A 64 -16.56 4.74 -19.87
N GLY A 65 -17.54 4.32 -19.06
CA GLY A 65 -17.30 3.55 -17.84
C GLY A 65 -17.89 4.18 -16.58
N ALA A 66 -18.08 3.34 -15.55
CA ALA A 66 -18.72 3.71 -14.29
C ALA A 66 -17.96 4.78 -13.48
N LEU A 67 -16.67 4.97 -13.76
CA LEU A 67 -15.82 5.96 -13.09
C LEU A 67 -15.62 7.23 -13.92
N ARG A 68 -16.25 7.37 -15.10
CA ARG A 68 -16.11 8.57 -15.93
C ARG A 68 -16.44 9.83 -15.13
N GLY A 69 -15.55 10.82 -15.23
CA GLY A 69 -15.71 12.09 -14.51
C GLY A 69 -15.40 11.99 -13.01
N ALA A 70 -14.94 10.84 -12.50
CA ALA A 70 -14.65 10.70 -11.08
C ALA A 70 -13.65 11.76 -10.58
N ARG A 71 -13.96 12.34 -9.42
CA ARG A 71 -13.12 13.32 -8.74
C ARG A 71 -12.30 12.59 -7.69
N ILE A 72 -11.00 12.46 -7.96
CA ILE A 72 -10.09 11.65 -7.14
C ILE A 72 -9.21 12.58 -6.29
N VAL A 73 -9.19 12.33 -4.98
CA VAL A 73 -8.32 13.01 -4.03
C VAL A 73 -7.34 11.99 -3.46
N HIS A 74 -6.05 12.19 -3.67
CA HIS A 74 -5.00 11.40 -3.04
C HIS A 74 -4.65 11.99 -1.68
N CYS A 75 -5.16 11.34 -0.63
CA CYS A 75 -4.91 11.72 0.76
C CYS A 75 -3.57 11.15 1.22
N THR A 76 -2.52 11.95 1.06
CA THR A 76 -1.20 11.65 1.62
C THR A 76 -1.09 12.24 3.03
N SER A 77 -0.63 11.44 4.00
CA SER A 77 -0.14 11.97 5.27
C SER A 77 1.32 12.41 5.09
N ARG A 78 1.98 12.97 6.12
CA ARG A 78 3.45 13.14 6.15
C ARG A 78 4.21 11.79 6.19
N GLY A 79 3.59 10.71 5.70
CA GLY A 79 4.22 9.41 5.51
C GLY A 79 5.24 9.49 4.38
N LYS A 80 6.41 8.88 4.60
CA LYS A 80 7.45 8.81 3.60
C LYS A 80 7.01 7.82 2.52
N LEU A 81 6.88 8.30 1.27
CA LEU A 81 6.74 7.44 0.08
C LEU A 81 7.96 6.52 -0.05
N ALA A 82 9.11 7.05 0.35
CA ALA A 82 10.40 6.39 0.31
C ALA A 82 10.68 5.70 1.64
N THR A 83 11.01 4.42 1.56
CA THR A 83 11.75 3.72 2.62
C THR A 83 13.19 4.21 2.72
N GLN A 84 13.62 5.04 1.76
CA GLN A 84 14.92 5.65 1.70
C GLN A 84 15.02 6.85 2.65
N MET A 85 16.03 6.86 3.52
CA MET A 85 16.32 7.99 4.39
C MET A 85 17.82 8.18 4.55
N GLY A 86 18.25 9.43 4.56
CA GLY A 86 19.57 9.82 5.03
C GLY A 86 19.58 10.12 6.54
N PRO A 87 20.75 10.43 7.10
CA PRO A 87 20.87 10.89 8.50
C PRO A 87 19.91 12.06 8.80
N LYS A 88 19.43 12.15 10.05
CA LYS A 88 18.56 13.25 10.54
C LYS A 88 17.25 13.44 9.75
N ASN A 89 16.56 12.36 9.38
CA ASN A 89 15.29 12.40 8.64
C ASN A 89 15.36 13.04 7.25
N GLN A 90 16.54 13.05 6.64
CA GLN A 90 16.73 13.52 5.26
C GLN A 90 15.96 12.62 4.28
N THR A 91 15.05 13.20 3.49
CA THR A 91 14.20 12.48 2.53
C THR A 91 14.68 12.57 1.08
N LEU A 92 15.65 13.46 0.79
CA LEU A 92 16.26 13.62 -0.53
C LEU A 92 17.73 13.21 -0.46
N PRO A 93 18.26 12.39 -1.38
CA PRO A 93 19.66 12.04 -1.39
C PRO A 93 20.54 13.28 -1.61
N VAL A 94 21.69 13.33 -0.95
CA VAL A 94 22.70 14.38 -1.13
C VAL A 94 23.96 13.72 -1.66
N PRO A 95 24.55 14.22 -2.77
CA PRO A 95 25.77 13.64 -3.33
C PRO A 95 26.88 13.47 -2.29
N GLY A 96 27.50 12.28 -2.28
CA GLY A 96 28.58 11.94 -1.35
C GLY A 96 28.14 11.70 0.11
N LYS A 97 26.84 11.79 0.44
CA LYS A 97 26.33 11.44 1.77
C LYS A 97 25.61 10.09 1.74
N PRO A 98 25.73 9.27 2.80
CA PRO A 98 24.99 8.03 2.89
C PRO A 98 23.48 8.25 2.81
N PHE A 99 22.81 7.37 2.08
CA PHE A 99 21.36 7.33 1.93
C PHE A 99 20.95 5.85 1.92
N PHE A 100 20.03 5.47 2.81
CA PHE A 100 19.78 4.06 3.11
C PHE A 100 18.31 3.68 2.91
N ASP A 101 18.07 2.49 2.38
CA ASP A 101 16.75 1.86 2.31
C ASP A 101 16.45 1.09 3.61
N TYR A 102 15.57 1.64 4.44
CA TYR A 102 15.19 1.03 5.73
C TYR A 102 13.99 0.08 5.65
N GLY A 103 13.30 0.03 4.52
CA GLY A 103 12.11 -0.80 4.32
C GLY A 103 12.33 -1.83 3.23
N CYS A 104 12.01 -1.48 1.98
CA CYS A 104 12.24 -2.33 0.83
C CYS A 104 13.60 -1.98 0.21
N GLN A 105 14.56 -2.89 0.28
CA GLN A 105 15.90 -2.70 -0.31
C GLN A 105 15.90 -2.94 -1.82
N TYR A 106 15.09 -3.91 -2.27
CA TYR A 106 14.85 -4.21 -3.66
C TYR A 106 13.52 -4.96 -3.79
N PHE A 107 13.00 -5.03 -5.01
CA PHE A 107 11.84 -5.84 -5.35
C PHE A 107 12.11 -6.57 -6.67
N THR A 108 11.39 -7.67 -6.88
CA THR A 108 11.37 -8.41 -8.14
C THR A 108 9.99 -8.29 -8.78
N THR A 109 9.88 -8.66 -10.06
CA THR A 109 8.61 -8.68 -10.79
C THR A 109 8.56 -9.90 -11.70
N ASP A 110 7.55 -10.73 -11.47
CA ASP A 110 7.24 -11.88 -12.33
C ASP A 110 6.03 -11.57 -13.23
N GLU A 111 5.08 -10.79 -12.71
CA GLU A 111 3.85 -10.40 -13.41
C GLU A 111 4.11 -9.50 -14.62
N PRO A 112 3.65 -9.88 -15.85
CA PRO A 112 3.94 -9.13 -17.07
C PRO A 112 3.48 -7.67 -17.02
N TRP A 113 2.29 -7.40 -16.49
CA TRP A 113 1.78 -6.03 -16.40
C TRP A 113 2.63 -5.15 -15.47
N PHE A 114 3.14 -5.74 -14.38
CA PHE A 114 3.95 -5.01 -13.41
C PHE A 114 5.36 -4.79 -13.97
N ARG A 115 5.90 -5.75 -14.71
CA ARG A 115 7.17 -5.63 -15.44
C ARG A 115 7.14 -4.42 -16.39
N THR A 116 6.10 -4.29 -17.21
CA THR A 116 5.93 -3.13 -18.11
C THR A 116 5.90 -1.81 -17.34
N GLU A 117 5.25 -1.78 -16.18
CA GLU A 117 5.20 -0.58 -15.35
C GLU A 117 6.56 -0.24 -14.72
N VAL A 118 7.33 -1.25 -14.29
CA VAL A 118 8.70 -1.09 -13.78
C VAL A 118 9.66 -0.63 -14.87
N GLU A 119 9.55 -1.17 -16.09
CA GLU A 119 10.31 -0.71 -17.26
C GLU A 119 10.01 0.76 -17.56
N ARG A 120 8.74 1.17 -17.47
CA ARG A 120 8.34 2.58 -17.59
C ARG A 120 8.98 3.44 -16.51
N TRP A 121 9.03 2.97 -15.26
CA TRP A 121 9.69 3.70 -14.17
C TRP A 121 11.19 3.83 -14.39
N ALA A 122 11.83 2.77 -14.89
CA ALA A 122 13.25 2.80 -15.25
C ALA A 122 13.55 3.80 -16.37
N GLY A 123 12.71 3.85 -17.41
CA GLY A 123 12.81 4.85 -18.47
C GLY A 123 12.63 6.30 -18.00
N LEU A 124 11.95 6.51 -16.87
CA LEU A 124 11.82 7.82 -16.20
C LEU A 124 12.95 8.11 -15.20
N GLY A 125 13.89 7.19 -14.99
CA GLY A 125 14.96 7.32 -14.01
C GLY A 125 14.51 7.17 -12.55
N LEU A 126 13.34 6.57 -12.30
CA LEU A 126 12.80 6.37 -10.94
C LEU A 126 13.31 5.09 -10.27
N CYS A 127 13.78 4.12 -11.06
CA CYS A 127 14.42 2.91 -10.56
C CYS A 127 15.46 2.41 -11.56
N GLN A 128 16.37 1.54 -11.10
CA GLN A 128 17.37 0.90 -11.94
C GLN A 128 17.56 -0.55 -11.49
N PRO A 129 17.92 -1.47 -12.41
CA PRO A 129 18.29 -2.81 -12.02
C PRO A 129 19.56 -2.76 -11.15
N LEU A 130 19.60 -3.61 -10.12
CA LEU A 130 20.85 -3.82 -9.38
C LEU A 130 21.83 -4.64 -10.24
N PRO A 131 23.15 -4.40 -10.10
CA PRO A 131 24.16 -5.23 -10.74
C PRO A 131 23.99 -6.72 -10.44
N MET A 132 24.28 -7.55 -11.43
CA MET A 132 24.40 -9.01 -11.28
C MET A 132 25.26 -9.36 -10.06
N GLY A 133 24.76 -10.24 -9.18
CA GLY A 133 25.44 -10.68 -7.96
C GLY A 133 25.22 -9.80 -6.72
N GLN A 134 24.48 -8.69 -6.82
CA GLN A 134 24.04 -7.91 -5.65
C GLN A 134 22.66 -8.31 -5.12
N ILE A 135 21.98 -9.23 -5.81
CA ILE A 135 20.70 -9.80 -5.40
C ILE A 135 20.94 -11.26 -5.01
N GLY A 136 20.64 -11.63 -3.77
CA GLY A 136 20.61 -13.04 -3.36
C GLY A 136 19.47 -13.78 -4.04
N THR A 137 19.70 -15.02 -4.44
CA THR A 137 18.72 -15.86 -5.10
C THR A 137 18.03 -16.74 -4.06
N LEU A 138 16.70 -16.63 -3.93
CA LEU A 138 15.93 -17.53 -3.08
C LEU A 138 15.42 -18.71 -3.92
N SER A 139 15.86 -19.92 -3.59
CA SER A 139 15.42 -21.17 -4.23
C SER A 139 14.66 -22.04 -3.23
N MET A 140 13.48 -22.54 -3.62
CA MET A 140 12.72 -23.49 -2.80
C MET A 140 13.47 -24.82 -2.58
N LYS A 141 14.38 -25.17 -3.50
CA LYS A 141 15.18 -26.40 -3.43
C LYS A 141 16.52 -26.18 -2.73
N GLU A 142 17.11 -25.00 -2.92
CA GLU A 142 18.52 -24.75 -2.55
C GLU A 142 18.70 -23.72 -1.42
N GLY A 143 17.62 -23.11 -0.93
CA GLY A 143 17.67 -22.06 0.09
C GLY A 143 18.08 -20.70 -0.49
N PHE A 144 18.48 -19.77 0.38
CA PHE A 144 19.05 -18.46 0.00
C PHE A 144 20.52 -18.63 -0.41
N ARG A 145 20.89 -18.18 -1.61
CA ARG A 145 22.26 -18.21 -2.16
C ARG A 145 22.71 -16.84 -2.62
#